data_AF-A0A2T5MAS7-F1
#
_entry.id   AF-A0A2T5MAS7-F1
#
_cell.length_a   1.000
_cell.length_b   1.000
_cell.length_c   1.000
_cell.angle_alpha   90.00
_cell.angle_beta   90.00
_cell.angle_gamma   90.00
#
_symmetry.space_group_name_H-M   'P 1'
#
loop_
_entity.id
_entity.type
_entity.pdbx_description
1 polymer ?
#
loop_
_entity_poly.entity_id
_entity_poly.type
_entity_poly.pdbx_seq_one_letter_code
_entity_poly.pdbx_strand_id
1 'polypeptide(L)'
;METKRQKVYTDIVRLHEEVEKRGPKRFSTSCLEELGIKVRRRSVSQQGPVRFKPCFFETAPGPTSSLSPEDAKRAGSASSASATSSSGSSPSSSLTPLPSPTTASDIDDEPNDPRVVDIAYPAIIEKFAQKHGLSLPKSKIGSPRSLQKKGATEKGKWRAEPTLELQETHEYRTLWEVSQVLEDHTHHKPHAIVELLTDARLVIDSSSPSWSEMKAILRVLRTRMSLRHFEHHWKFPVLVLSYIGLRSGRILQAHHTGRHLVVECSQIFEFDHSATARDALNSFVQYYACEPVDKAYLSRSEHEEDSWRRFGKWGVLGKRRRSENEDSSRYENKSRLRSWWYRKLRHVK
;
A
#
# COMPACT_ATOMS: atom_id res chain seq x y z
N MET A 1 -12.09 -23.30 -6.65
CA MET A 1 -11.67 -21.91 -6.34
C MET A 1 -12.39 -21.39 -5.11
N GLU A 2 -13.72 -21.54 -5.04
CA GLU A 2 -14.56 -21.06 -3.94
C GLU A 2 -14.12 -21.51 -2.55
N THR A 3 -13.80 -22.79 -2.38
CA THR A 3 -13.31 -23.33 -1.10
C THR A 3 -12.02 -22.67 -0.61
N LYS A 4 -11.12 -22.31 -1.53
CA LYS A 4 -9.86 -21.60 -1.21
C LYS A 4 -10.17 -20.16 -0.81
N ARG A 5 -11.01 -19.46 -1.56
CA ARG A 5 -11.44 -18.08 -1.27
C ARG A 5 -12.09 -17.99 0.10
N GLN A 6 -13.06 -18.86 0.39
CA GLN A 6 -13.75 -18.88 1.67
C GLN A 6 -12.78 -19.13 2.83
N LYS A 7 -11.83 -20.05 2.67
CA LYS A 7 -10.79 -20.30 3.69
C LYS A 7 -9.94 -19.05 3.95
N VAL A 8 -9.50 -18.36 2.89
CA VAL A 8 -8.74 -17.10 3.02
C VAL A 8 -9.56 -16.05 3.72
N TYR A 9 -10.81 -15.85 3.32
CA TYR A 9 -11.69 -14.87 3.93
C TYR A 9 -11.90 -15.12 5.43
N THR A 10 -12.23 -16.37 5.81
CA THR A 10 -12.37 -16.75 7.22
C THR A 10 -11.10 -16.48 8.01
N ASP A 11 -9.92 -16.74 7.44
CA ASP A 11 -8.65 -16.46 8.11
C ASP A 11 -8.40 -14.96 8.28
N ILE A 12 -8.67 -14.15 7.26
CA ILE A 12 -8.56 -12.68 7.34
C ILE A 12 -9.50 -12.11 8.41
N VAL A 13 -10.73 -12.62 8.52
CA VAL A 13 -11.67 -12.21 9.58
C VAL A 13 -11.13 -12.57 10.96
N ARG A 14 -10.62 -13.79 11.15
CA ARG A 14 -9.98 -14.22 12.40
C ARG A 14 -8.79 -13.32 12.77
N LEU A 15 -7.89 -13.08 11.82
CA LEU A 15 -6.71 -12.24 12.02
C LEU A 15 -7.09 -10.81 12.38
N HIS A 16 -8.10 -10.25 11.71
CA HIS A 16 -8.64 -8.94 12.02
C HIS A 16 -9.12 -8.85 13.48
N GLU A 17 -9.95 -9.80 13.91
CA GLU A 17 -10.45 -9.83 15.29
C GLU A 17 -9.32 -9.95 16.32
N GLU A 18 -8.31 -10.78 16.07
CA GLU A 18 -7.17 -10.95 16.98
C GLU A 18 -6.27 -9.70 17.05
N VAL A 19 -6.07 -8.99 15.93
CA VAL A 19 -5.32 -7.73 15.90
C VAL A 19 -6.07 -6.63 16.63
N GLU A 20 -7.39 -6.55 16.50
CA GLU A 20 -8.22 -5.58 17.23
C GLU A 20 -8.12 -5.80 18.75
N LYS A 21 -8.19 -7.06 19.23
CA LYS A 21 -8.13 -7.38 20.67
C LYS A 21 -6.80 -7.00 21.33
N ARG A 22 -5.67 -7.05 20.60
CA ARG A 22 -4.34 -6.82 21.17
C ARG A 22 -4.04 -5.33 21.44
N GLY A 23 -4.77 -4.41 20.80
CA GLY A 23 -4.61 -2.96 20.94
C GLY A 23 -3.26 -2.44 20.41
N PRO A 24 -2.94 -1.14 20.61
CA PRO A 24 -1.78 -0.46 20.01
C PRO A 24 -0.42 -0.86 20.64
N LYS A 25 -0.33 -2.05 21.24
CA LYS A 25 0.92 -2.58 21.80
C LYS A 25 1.90 -2.92 20.67
N ARG A 26 3.19 -2.94 21.00
CA ARG A 26 4.24 -3.34 20.05
C ARG A 26 3.97 -4.75 19.52
N PHE A 27 3.76 -4.87 18.22
CA PHE A 27 3.76 -6.16 17.54
C PHE A 27 5.20 -6.60 17.31
N SER A 28 5.70 -7.51 18.14
CA SER A 28 6.93 -8.23 17.84
C SER A 28 6.70 -9.20 16.67
N THR A 29 7.76 -9.55 15.96
CA THR A 29 7.69 -10.57 14.89
C THR A 29 7.14 -11.89 15.41
N SER A 30 7.57 -12.34 16.61
CA SER A 30 7.04 -13.55 17.26
C SER A 30 5.54 -13.49 17.49
N CYS A 31 5.04 -12.35 17.97
CA CYS A 31 3.61 -12.13 18.20
C CYS A 31 2.80 -12.24 16.90
N LEU A 32 3.33 -11.77 15.77
CA LEU A 32 2.68 -11.89 14.47
C LEU A 32 2.78 -13.31 13.91
N GLU A 33 3.89 -14.00 14.12
CA GLU A 33 4.07 -15.40 13.73
C GLU A 33 3.11 -16.35 14.47
N GLU A 34 2.85 -16.10 15.75
CA GLU A 34 1.84 -16.83 16.54
C GLU A 34 0.42 -16.69 15.96
N LEU A 35 0.10 -15.54 15.37
CA LEU A 35 -1.17 -15.34 14.66
C LEU A 35 -1.19 -16.05 13.28
N GLY A 36 -0.03 -16.53 12.82
CA GLY A 36 0.14 -17.08 11.48
C GLY A 36 0.41 -16.00 10.44
N ILE A 37 0.93 -14.83 10.83
CA ILE A 37 1.35 -13.77 9.92
C ILE A 37 2.87 -13.85 9.74
N LYS A 38 3.34 -13.98 8.51
CA LYS A 38 4.77 -13.98 8.20
C LYS A 38 5.24 -12.59 7.83
N VAL A 39 6.12 -12.02 8.63
CA VAL A 39 6.75 -10.74 8.34
C VAL A 39 8.10 -10.97 7.64
N ARG A 40 8.35 -10.25 6.56
CA ARG A 40 9.65 -10.28 5.86
C ARG A 40 10.17 -8.86 5.71
N ARG A 41 11.44 -8.65 6.05
CA ARG A 41 12.10 -7.37 5.77
C ARG A 41 12.67 -7.38 4.35
N ARG A 42 12.49 -6.27 3.64
CA ARG A 42 13.09 -6.03 2.34
C ARG A 42 14.04 -4.84 2.44
N SER A 43 15.32 -5.12 2.24
CA SER A 43 16.34 -4.07 2.13
C SER A 43 16.22 -3.39 0.78
N VAL A 44 16.46 -2.09 0.77
CA VAL A 44 16.54 -1.29 -0.44
C VAL A 44 17.90 -1.57 -1.08
N SER A 45 17.94 -1.92 -2.36
CA SER A 45 19.21 -1.92 -3.09
C SER A 45 19.68 -0.48 -3.27
N GLN A 46 20.99 -0.21 -3.19
CA GLN A 46 21.55 1.14 -3.26
C GLN A 46 21.15 1.98 -4.51
N GLN A 47 20.57 1.36 -5.54
CA GLN A 47 20.26 2.02 -6.82
C GLN A 47 18.87 1.69 -7.38
N GLY A 48 17.86 1.43 -6.53
CA GLY A 48 16.52 1.18 -7.05
C GLY A 48 15.42 1.04 -6.01
N PRO A 49 14.16 0.95 -6.47
CA PRO A 49 13.03 0.74 -5.57
C PRO A 49 13.18 -0.57 -4.80
N VAL A 50 12.53 -0.62 -3.63
CA VAL A 50 12.35 -1.87 -2.86
C VAL A 50 11.85 -2.95 -3.81
N ARG A 51 12.35 -4.19 -3.72
CA ARG A 51 11.83 -5.30 -4.53
C ARG A 51 11.16 -6.34 -3.63
N PHE A 52 9.87 -6.52 -3.83
CA PHE A 52 9.08 -7.51 -3.11
C PHE A 52 9.12 -8.88 -3.79
N LYS A 53 8.90 -9.97 -3.03
CA LYS A 53 8.85 -11.34 -3.58
C LYS A 53 7.73 -12.16 -2.93
N PRO A 54 6.71 -12.57 -3.71
CA PRO A 54 6.52 -12.28 -5.14
C PRO A 54 6.27 -10.79 -5.42
N CYS A 55 6.52 -10.34 -6.64
CA CYS A 55 6.24 -8.97 -7.07
C CYS A 55 4.80 -8.88 -7.59
N PHE A 56 3.95 -8.10 -6.92
CA PHE A 56 2.57 -7.85 -7.38
C PHE A 56 2.40 -6.48 -8.03
N PHE A 57 3.39 -5.62 -7.91
CA PHE A 57 3.33 -4.22 -8.33
C PHE A 57 4.62 -3.88 -9.09
N GLU A 58 4.48 -3.57 -10.37
CA GLU A 58 5.57 -3.12 -11.22
C GLU A 58 5.70 -1.60 -11.09
N THR A 59 6.80 -1.16 -10.50
CA THR A 59 7.05 0.26 -10.22
C THR A 59 7.12 1.07 -11.51
N ALA A 60 6.52 2.27 -11.49
CA ALA A 60 6.69 3.21 -12.58
C ALA A 60 8.17 3.63 -12.74
N PRO A 61 8.54 4.17 -13.91
CA PRO A 61 9.81 4.88 -14.07
C PRO A 61 9.95 5.97 -13.00
N GLY A 62 11.19 6.24 -12.57
CA GLY A 62 11.47 7.31 -11.61
C GLY A 62 11.11 8.68 -12.17
N PRO A 63 10.81 9.67 -11.30
CA PRO A 63 10.57 11.04 -11.75
C PRO A 63 11.80 11.56 -12.49
N THR A 64 11.58 12.09 -13.68
CA THR A 64 12.63 12.75 -14.47
C THR A 64 12.92 14.12 -13.89
N SER A 65 14.20 14.48 -13.78
CA SER A 65 14.58 15.85 -13.44
C SER A 65 14.19 16.75 -14.61
N SER A 66 13.25 17.68 -14.40
CA SER A 66 12.80 18.61 -15.45
C SER A 66 13.75 19.78 -15.66
N LEU A 67 14.81 19.90 -14.84
CA LEU A 67 15.85 20.90 -15.06
C LEU A 67 16.53 20.65 -16.40
N SER A 68 16.35 21.60 -17.33
CA SER A 68 17.08 21.61 -18.57
C SER A 68 18.59 21.66 -18.25
N PRO A 69 19.46 21.00 -19.04
CA PRO A 69 20.91 21.12 -18.87
C PRO A 69 21.41 22.58 -18.92
N GLU A 70 20.63 23.50 -19.48
CA GLU A 70 20.98 24.92 -19.58
C GLU A 70 20.79 25.69 -18.26
N ASP A 71 19.77 25.36 -17.47
CA ASP A 71 19.53 26.00 -16.17
C ASP A 71 20.56 25.58 -15.11
N ALA A 72 21.08 24.36 -15.21
CA ALA A 72 22.15 23.86 -14.35
C ALA A 72 23.48 24.62 -14.57
N LYS A 73 23.73 25.15 -15.78
CA LYS A 73 24.92 25.96 -16.07
C LYS A 73 24.83 27.37 -15.47
N ARG A 74 23.63 27.95 -15.35
CA ARG A 74 23.46 29.29 -14.75
C ARG A 74 23.63 29.32 -13.23
N ALA A 75 23.36 28.21 -12.55
CA ALA A 75 23.52 28.12 -11.09
C ALA A 75 24.98 27.92 -10.63
N GLY A 76 25.90 27.56 -11.54
CA GLY A 76 27.30 27.26 -11.22
C GLY A 76 28.28 28.44 -11.31
N SER A 77 27.84 29.65 -11.63
CA SER A 77 28.74 30.77 -11.97
C SER A 77 28.66 32.00 -11.05
N ALA A 78 28.05 31.90 -9.86
CA ALA A 78 27.97 33.01 -8.91
C ALA A 78 28.88 32.79 -7.69
N SER A 79 30.20 32.82 -7.90
CA SER A 79 31.17 33.01 -6.82
C SER A 79 32.46 33.63 -7.34
N SER A 80 32.43 34.94 -7.61
CA SER A 80 33.55 35.89 -7.40
C SER A 80 33.25 37.22 -8.09
N ALA A 81 32.98 38.26 -7.30
CA ALA A 81 33.57 39.60 -7.43
C ALA A 81 32.80 40.59 -6.54
N SER A 82 33.55 41.25 -5.68
CA SER A 82 33.16 42.36 -4.85
C SER A 82 33.43 43.70 -5.55
N ALA A 83 32.61 44.68 -5.16
CA ALA A 83 32.91 46.09 -4.99
C ALA A 83 32.33 47.11 -5.99
N THR A 84 31.87 48.19 -5.34
CA THR A 84 31.69 49.60 -5.72
C THR A 84 30.34 50.11 -6.24
N SER A 85 29.96 51.16 -5.53
CA SER A 85 28.76 52.01 -5.51
C SER A 85 28.62 52.94 -6.73
N SER A 86 27.37 53.27 -7.09
CA SER A 86 26.92 54.68 -7.23
C SER A 86 25.43 54.77 -7.64
N SER A 87 24.85 55.89 -7.23
CA SER A 87 23.48 56.40 -7.35
C SER A 87 23.00 56.70 -8.77
N GLY A 88 21.67 56.66 -9.00
CA GLY A 88 21.04 57.34 -10.15
C GLY A 88 19.61 56.94 -10.51
N SER A 89 18.64 57.70 -9.98
CA SER A 89 17.33 58.12 -10.52
C SER A 89 16.61 57.40 -11.68
N SER A 90 15.38 56.96 -11.36
CA SER A 90 14.08 57.22 -12.04
C SER A 90 13.75 56.69 -13.47
N PRO A 91 12.44 56.51 -13.77
CA PRO A 91 11.93 55.48 -14.67
C PRO A 91 11.61 56.00 -16.08
N SER A 92 11.65 55.11 -17.08
CA SER A 92 11.01 55.37 -18.37
C SER A 92 10.26 54.15 -18.88
N SER A 93 9.00 54.41 -19.20
CA SER A 93 8.02 53.55 -19.84
C SER A 93 8.38 53.28 -21.31
N SER A 94 8.27 52.03 -21.76
CA SER A 94 8.10 51.68 -23.17
C SER A 94 7.42 50.31 -23.23
N LEU A 95 6.10 50.28 -23.46
CA LEU A 95 5.47 49.99 -24.74
C LEU A 95 5.85 48.61 -25.30
N THR A 96 4.96 47.66 -24.97
CA THR A 96 4.77 46.34 -25.55
C THR A 96 4.57 46.38 -27.07
N PRO A 97 5.23 45.52 -27.86
CA PRO A 97 4.80 45.20 -29.20
C PRO A 97 3.73 44.10 -29.19
N LEU A 98 2.68 44.34 -29.96
CA LEU A 98 1.60 43.45 -30.31
C LEU A 98 2.11 42.19 -31.04
N PRO A 99 1.65 40.96 -30.75
CA PRO A 99 1.99 39.79 -31.55
C PRO A 99 1.12 39.67 -32.81
N SER A 100 1.77 39.37 -33.93
CA SER A 100 1.16 39.05 -35.23
C SER A 100 0.42 37.71 -35.22
N PRO A 101 -0.60 37.52 -36.09
CA PRO A 101 -1.38 36.29 -36.16
C PRO A 101 -0.60 35.20 -36.91
N THR A 102 -0.12 34.19 -36.20
CA THR A 102 0.44 32.98 -36.80
C THR A 102 -0.69 31.98 -37.08
N THR A 103 -0.90 31.78 -38.38
CA THR A 103 -1.44 30.60 -39.07
C THR A 103 -1.82 29.40 -38.21
N ALA A 104 -3.10 29.03 -38.31
CA ALA A 104 -3.65 27.75 -37.92
C ALA A 104 -2.91 26.63 -38.65
N SER A 105 -2.06 25.90 -37.93
CA SER A 105 -1.59 24.58 -38.31
C SER A 105 -2.42 23.56 -37.52
N ASP A 106 -3.00 22.62 -38.25
CA ASP A 106 -3.77 21.48 -37.77
C ASP A 106 -3.15 20.86 -36.51
N ILE A 107 -3.85 21.01 -35.40
CA ILE A 107 -3.59 20.24 -34.18
C ILE A 107 -4.37 18.95 -34.36
N ASP A 108 -3.64 17.86 -34.57
CA ASP A 108 -4.17 16.51 -34.40
C ASP A 108 -4.73 16.39 -32.98
N ASP A 109 -6.05 16.50 -32.86
CA ASP A 109 -6.81 16.14 -31.65
C ASP A 109 -6.60 14.63 -31.40
N GLU A 110 -5.55 14.29 -30.66
CA GLU A 110 -5.42 12.97 -30.07
C GLU A 110 -6.68 12.73 -29.21
N PRO A 111 -7.46 11.67 -29.45
CA PRO A 111 -8.73 11.46 -28.77
C PRO A 111 -8.49 11.36 -27.26
N ASN A 112 -8.87 12.43 -26.56
CA ASN A 112 -8.80 12.56 -25.11
C ASN A 112 -9.61 11.41 -24.47
N ASP A 113 -8.94 10.32 -24.07
CA ASP A 113 -9.59 9.16 -23.47
C ASP A 113 -10.24 9.60 -22.14
N PRO A 114 -11.58 9.62 -22.04
CA PRO A 114 -12.31 10.13 -20.87
C PRO A 114 -12.08 9.28 -19.58
N ARG A 115 -11.19 8.30 -19.62
CA ARG A 115 -10.87 7.38 -18.53
C ARG A 115 -9.65 7.77 -17.70
N VAL A 116 -8.83 8.73 -18.16
CA VAL A 116 -7.68 9.22 -17.38
C VAL A 116 -8.15 10.37 -16.49
N VAL A 117 -8.65 10.02 -15.31
CA VAL A 117 -8.90 11.02 -14.26
C VAL A 117 -7.55 11.42 -13.67
N ASP A 118 -7.23 12.71 -13.68
CA ASP A 118 -6.07 13.25 -12.97
C ASP A 118 -6.24 12.98 -11.47
N ILE A 119 -5.53 11.96 -10.98
CA ILE A 119 -5.47 11.66 -9.56
C ILE A 119 -4.40 12.56 -8.96
N ALA A 120 -4.86 13.50 -8.13
CA ALA A 120 -3.98 14.30 -7.29
C ALA A 120 -3.12 13.39 -6.42
N TYR A 121 -1.83 13.71 -6.35
CA TYR A 121 -0.92 13.00 -5.49
C TYR A 121 -1.19 13.37 -4.02
N PRO A 122 -0.72 12.56 -3.07
CA PRO A 122 -0.67 12.96 -1.68
C PRO A 122 0.02 14.31 -1.51
N ALA A 123 -0.55 15.19 -0.68
CA ALA A 123 0.04 16.51 -0.43
C ALA A 123 1.51 16.43 0.03
N ILE A 124 1.92 15.34 0.68
CA ILE A 124 3.32 15.11 1.05
C ILE A 124 4.22 14.87 -0.18
N ILE A 125 3.75 14.09 -1.15
CA ILE A 125 4.46 13.85 -2.41
C ILE A 125 4.48 15.13 -3.25
N GLU A 126 3.36 15.85 -3.33
CA GLU A 126 3.25 17.10 -4.09
C GLU A 126 4.18 18.18 -3.54
N LYS A 127 4.14 18.43 -2.22
CA LYS A 127 5.04 19.39 -1.56
C LYS A 127 6.50 19.02 -1.77
N PHE A 128 6.83 17.74 -1.74
CA PHE A 128 8.19 17.29 -2.02
C PHE A 128 8.59 17.54 -3.48
N ALA A 129 7.74 17.12 -4.43
CA ALA A 129 8.01 17.32 -5.85
C ALA A 129 8.22 18.80 -6.17
N GLN A 130 7.39 19.68 -5.59
CA GLN A 130 7.54 21.12 -5.70
C GLN A 130 8.87 21.61 -5.10
N LYS A 131 9.19 21.20 -3.86
CA LYS A 131 10.44 21.58 -3.17
C LYS A 131 11.70 21.22 -3.97
N HIS A 132 11.65 20.14 -4.74
CA HIS A 132 12.80 19.60 -5.49
C HIS A 132 12.71 19.79 -7.01
N GLY A 133 11.70 20.52 -7.50
CA GLY A 133 11.51 20.74 -8.94
C GLY A 133 11.35 19.43 -9.74
N LEU A 134 10.66 18.44 -9.18
CA LEU A 134 10.42 17.15 -9.84
C LEU A 134 9.06 17.15 -10.52
N SER A 135 9.00 16.61 -11.74
CA SER A 135 7.74 16.27 -12.39
C SER A 135 7.24 14.92 -11.88
N LEU A 136 6.01 14.88 -11.36
CA LEU A 136 5.37 13.64 -10.96
C LEU A 136 4.81 12.90 -12.19
N PRO A 137 5.00 11.56 -12.30
CA PRO A 137 4.42 10.80 -13.39
C PRO A 137 2.88 10.83 -13.30
N LYS A 138 2.17 10.62 -14.40
CA LYS A 138 0.71 10.44 -14.33
C LYS A 138 0.39 9.07 -13.73
N SER A 139 -0.51 9.01 -12.75
CA SER A 139 -0.99 7.73 -12.22
C SER A 139 -1.91 7.06 -13.24
N LYS A 140 -1.69 5.78 -13.52
CA LYS A 140 -2.50 4.99 -14.47
C LYS A 140 -3.69 4.30 -13.82
N ILE A 141 -3.76 4.26 -12.49
CA ILE A 141 -4.85 3.59 -11.76
C ILE A 141 -5.94 4.62 -11.45
N GLY A 142 -6.88 4.81 -12.38
CA GLY A 142 -8.00 5.76 -12.32
C GLY A 142 -9.14 5.36 -11.34
N SER A 143 -9.74 6.37 -10.67
CA SER A 143 -10.86 6.24 -9.70
C SER A 143 -12.20 5.93 -10.38
N PRO A 144 -13.11 5.14 -9.77
CA PRO A 144 -13.80 5.50 -8.52
C PRO A 144 -13.44 4.60 -7.32
N ARG A 145 -13.48 5.19 -6.12
CA ARG A 145 -13.09 4.57 -4.85
C ARG A 145 -14.19 3.61 -4.38
N SER A 146 -13.93 2.30 -4.32
CA SER A 146 -14.86 1.36 -3.66
C SER A 146 -14.80 1.47 -2.12
N LEU A 147 -13.72 2.08 -1.60
CA LEU A 147 -13.47 2.32 -0.19
C LEU A 147 -13.28 3.81 0.11
N GLN A 148 -13.97 4.31 1.14
CA GLN A 148 -13.74 5.62 1.73
C GLN A 148 -13.35 5.49 3.21
N LYS A 149 -13.05 6.62 3.87
CA LYS A 149 -12.70 6.66 5.31
C LYS A 149 -13.71 5.90 6.19
N LYS A 150 -15.00 5.94 5.84
CA LYS A 150 -16.09 5.27 6.56
C LYS A 150 -16.33 3.80 6.13
N GLY A 151 -15.42 3.22 5.33
CA GLY A 151 -15.53 1.84 4.83
C GLY A 151 -16.02 1.76 3.38
N ALA A 152 -16.63 0.63 3.01
CA ALA A 152 -17.12 0.37 1.66
C ALA A 152 -18.19 1.37 1.22
N THR A 153 -18.06 1.85 -0.02
CA THR A 153 -19.01 2.78 -0.63
C THR A 153 -19.74 2.12 -1.77
N GLU A 154 -20.76 1.33 -1.44
CA GLU A 154 -21.84 1.06 -2.38
C GLU A 154 -23.10 1.71 -1.83
N LYS A 155 -23.49 2.81 -2.48
CA LYS A 155 -24.74 3.58 -2.33
C LYS A 155 -25.80 2.85 -1.49
N GLY A 156 -25.77 3.07 -0.17
CA GLY A 156 -26.86 2.74 0.76
C GLY A 156 -27.06 1.29 1.20
N LYS A 157 -26.21 0.32 0.81
CA LYS A 157 -26.42 -1.10 1.19
C LYS A 157 -25.46 -1.66 2.25
N TRP A 158 -24.34 -0.99 2.49
CA TRP A 158 -23.40 -1.42 3.52
C TRP A 158 -23.86 -0.93 4.88
N ARG A 159 -24.08 -1.87 5.80
CA ARG A 159 -24.28 -1.53 7.21
C ARG A 159 -22.98 -0.89 7.70
N ALA A 160 -23.09 0.25 8.37
CA ALA A 160 -21.94 0.85 9.03
C ALA A 160 -21.37 -0.17 10.02
N GLU A 161 -20.11 -0.54 9.83
CA GLU A 161 -19.37 -1.42 10.73
C GLU A 161 -18.15 -0.64 11.23
N PRO A 162 -18.21 -0.04 12.44
CA PRO A 162 -17.12 0.79 12.97
C PRO A 162 -15.77 0.07 13.02
N THR A 163 -15.78 -1.26 13.17
CA THR A 163 -14.56 -2.08 13.15
C THR A 163 -13.92 -2.19 11.77
N LEU A 164 -14.59 -1.74 10.70
CA LEU A 164 -14.09 -1.69 9.33
C LEU A 164 -13.85 -0.26 8.82
N GLU A 165 -14.04 0.76 9.65
CA GLU A 165 -13.66 2.12 9.29
C GLU A 165 -12.17 2.17 8.96
N LEU A 166 -11.76 2.99 8.00
CA LEU A 166 -10.36 3.07 7.60
C LEU A 166 -9.65 4.22 8.32
N GLN A 167 -10.06 4.50 9.55
CA GLN A 167 -9.47 5.50 10.42
C GLN A 167 -9.69 5.12 11.88
N GLU A 168 -8.91 5.72 12.77
CA GLU A 168 -9.13 5.64 14.20
C GLU A 168 -8.73 6.94 14.87
N THR A 169 -9.62 7.45 15.71
CA THR A 169 -9.45 8.70 16.45
C THR A 169 -9.54 8.44 17.94
N HIS A 170 -8.64 9.00 18.72
CA HIS A 170 -8.66 8.96 20.18
C HIS A 170 -8.54 10.40 20.72
N GLU A 171 -9.47 10.83 21.59
CA GLU A 171 -9.43 12.16 22.22
C GLU A 171 -9.13 13.29 21.23
N TYR A 172 -9.91 13.38 20.15
CA TYR A 172 -9.78 14.38 19.08
C TYR A 172 -8.52 14.30 18.22
N ARG A 173 -7.71 13.26 18.39
CA ARG A 173 -6.51 13.02 17.58
C ARG A 173 -6.69 11.79 16.70
N THR A 174 -6.50 11.95 15.40
CA THR A 174 -6.40 10.83 14.47
C THR A 174 -5.09 10.07 14.75
N LEU A 175 -5.24 8.83 15.19
CA LEU A 175 -4.12 7.92 15.44
C LEU A 175 -3.58 7.36 14.13
N TRP A 176 -4.48 6.98 13.23
CA TRP A 176 -4.15 6.60 11.87
C TRP A 176 -5.37 6.78 10.97
N GLU A 177 -5.13 6.99 9.68
CA GLU A 177 -6.17 6.99 8.65
C GLU A 177 -5.64 6.51 7.31
N VAL A 178 -6.47 5.78 6.57
CA VAL A 178 -6.29 5.57 5.15
C VAL A 178 -6.94 6.75 4.43
N SER A 179 -6.11 7.63 3.90
CA SER A 179 -6.56 8.80 3.15
C SER A 179 -7.09 8.41 1.77
N GLN A 180 -6.50 7.38 1.15
CA GLN A 180 -6.84 6.95 -0.19
C GLN A 180 -6.63 5.45 -0.41
N VAL A 181 -7.50 4.86 -1.22
CA VAL A 181 -7.30 3.52 -1.79
C VAL A 181 -7.44 3.62 -3.30
N LEU A 182 -6.38 3.26 -4.02
CA LEU A 182 -6.34 3.19 -5.48
C LEU A 182 -6.59 1.75 -5.92
N GLU A 183 -7.49 1.57 -6.87
CA GLU A 183 -7.94 0.26 -7.32
C GLU A 183 -8.20 0.29 -8.83
N ASP A 184 -8.16 -0.89 -9.44
CA ASP A 184 -8.63 -1.08 -10.81
C ASP A 184 -10.16 -0.92 -10.86
N HIS A 185 -10.64 0.16 -11.48
CA HIS A 185 -12.06 0.45 -11.67
C HIS A 185 -12.80 -0.65 -12.45
N THR A 186 -12.09 -1.44 -13.26
CA THR A 186 -12.69 -2.56 -13.99
C THR A 186 -12.85 -3.81 -13.13
N HIS A 187 -12.25 -3.82 -11.94
CA HIS A 187 -12.26 -4.93 -10.97
C HIS A 187 -11.61 -6.24 -11.48
N HIS A 188 -10.96 -6.24 -12.64
CA HIS A 188 -10.25 -7.42 -13.18
C HIS A 188 -8.96 -7.72 -12.42
N LYS A 189 -8.36 -6.70 -11.82
CA LYS A 189 -7.14 -6.80 -11.02
C LYS A 189 -7.48 -6.50 -9.55
N PRO A 190 -7.48 -7.50 -8.64
CA PRO A 190 -7.85 -7.33 -7.24
C PRO A 190 -6.73 -6.69 -6.40
N HIS A 191 -5.89 -5.85 -7.03
CA HIS A 191 -4.79 -5.15 -6.39
C HIS A 191 -5.32 -3.85 -5.77
N ALA A 192 -4.75 -3.42 -4.66
CA ALA A 192 -5.00 -2.10 -4.09
C ALA A 192 -3.70 -1.44 -3.67
N ILE A 193 -3.62 -0.13 -3.88
CA ILE A 193 -2.60 0.72 -3.28
C ILE A 193 -3.29 1.54 -2.20
N VAL A 194 -2.78 1.46 -0.98
CA VAL A 194 -3.35 2.07 0.21
C VAL A 194 -2.41 3.16 0.67
N GLU A 195 -2.92 4.37 0.76
CA GLU A 195 -2.23 5.49 1.35
C GLU A 195 -2.59 5.56 2.84
N LEU A 196 -1.60 5.39 3.72
CA LEU A 196 -1.81 5.30 5.15
C LEU A 196 -1.05 6.41 5.88
N LEU A 197 -1.76 7.26 6.60
CA LEU A 197 -1.20 8.23 7.54
C LEU A 197 -1.22 7.62 8.94
N THR A 198 -0.09 7.61 9.62
CA THR A 198 0.06 7.06 10.97
C THR A 198 0.77 8.04 11.88
N ASP A 199 0.26 8.18 13.10
CA ASP A 199 0.93 8.90 14.18
C ASP A 199 2.29 8.24 14.51
N ALA A 200 3.36 9.04 14.52
CA ALA A 200 4.71 8.54 14.79
C ALA A 200 4.83 7.76 16.11
N ARG A 201 4.02 8.07 17.12
CA ARG A 201 4.05 7.41 18.43
C ARG A 201 3.57 5.95 18.38
N LEU A 202 2.83 5.57 17.34
CA LEU A 202 2.36 4.20 17.15
C LEU A 202 3.38 3.31 16.44
N VAL A 203 4.45 3.89 15.90
CA VAL A 203 5.52 3.13 15.25
C VAL A 203 6.69 3.00 16.23
N ILE A 204 6.69 1.88 16.94
CA ILE A 204 7.69 1.58 17.98
C ILE A 204 8.90 0.85 17.39
N ASP A 205 8.71 0.11 16.30
CA ASP A 205 9.70 -0.79 15.74
C ASP A 205 9.81 -0.63 14.22
N SER A 206 11.04 -0.52 13.72
CA SER A 206 11.33 -0.47 12.28
C SER A 206 11.34 -1.85 11.63
N SER A 207 11.46 -2.93 12.41
CA SER A 207 11.62 -4.30 11.94
C SER A 207 10.30 -5.03 11.69
N SER A 208 9.21 -4.62 12.34
CA SER A 208 7.87 -5.21 12.20
C SER A 208 6.83 -4.17 11.77
N PRO A 209 5.73 -4.60 11.11
CA PRO A 209 4.62 -3.70 10.82
C PRO A 209 3.99 -3.19 12.12
N SER A 210 3.55 -1.93 12.11
CA SER A 210 2.88 -1.31 13.24
C SER A 210 1.47 -1.86 13.38
N TRP A 211 0.84 -1.59 14.53
CA TRP A 211 -0.55 -1.98 14.75
C TRP A 211 -1.51 -1.30 13.75
N SER A 212 -1.29 0.00 13.45
CA SER A 212 -2.10 0.74 12.48
C SER A 212 -1.97 0.18 11.06
N GLU A 213 -0.76 -0.18 10.63
CA GLU A 213 -0.52 -0.80 9.32
C GLU A 213 -1.22 -2.15 9.21
N MET A 214 -1.13 -2.99 10.24
CA MET A 214 -1.82 -4.28 10.27
C MET A 214 -3.34 -4.11 10.19
N LYS A 215 -3.91 -3.15 10.93
CA LYS A 215 -5.34 -2.85 10.87
C LYS A 215 -5.76 -2.38 9.48
N ALA A 216 -5.04 -1.43 8.90
CA ALA A 216 -5.32 -0.93 7.56
C ALA A 216 -5.30 -2.08 6.53
N ILE A 217 -4.26 -2.92 6.53
CA ILE A 217 -4.15 -4.08 5.65
C ILE A 217 -5.34 -5.03 5.83
N LEU A 218 -5.63 -5.44 7.06
CA LEU A 218 -6.68 -6.43 7.34
C LEU A 218 -8.08 -5.88 7.03
N ARG A 219 -8.36 -4.61 7.35
CA ARG A 219 -9.66 -3.96 7.04
C ARG A 219 -9.86 -3.81 5.53
N VAL A 220 -8.82 -3.40 4.79
CA VAL A 220 -8.87 -3.32 3.32
C VAL A 220 -9.09 -4.71 2.72
N LEU A 221 -8.31 -5.72 3.13
CA LEU A 221 -8.48 -7.10 2.64
C LEU A 221 -9.88 -7.64 2.94
N ARG A 222 -10.34 -7.52 4.20
CA ARG A 222 -11.66 -8.01 4.63
C ARG A 222 -12.78 -7.36 3.83
N THR A 223 -12.73 -6.03 3.67
CA THR A 223 -13.77 -5.28 2.97
C THR A 223 -13.78 -5.60 1.47
N ARG A 224 -12.61 -5.66 0.82
CA ARG A 224 -12.54 -5.97 -0.62
C ARG A 224 -12.98 -7.40 -0.93
N MET A 225 -12.64 -8.35 -0.06
CA MET A 225 -13.07 -9.73 -0.20
C MET A 225 -14.58 -9.94 0.03
N SER A 226 -15.31 -8.96 0.59
CA SER A 226 -16.77 -9.03 0.71
C SER A 226 -17.51 -8.30 -0.41
N LEU A 227 -16.81 -7.59 -1.31
CA LEU A 227 -17.40 -7.00 -2.51
C LEU A 227 -17.71 -8.07 -3.56
N ARG A 228 -18.90 -7.95 -4.18
CA ARG A 228 -19.38 -8.92 -5.18
C ARG A 228 -18.52 -8.94 -6.45
N HIS A 229 -18.04 -7.78 -6.90
CA HIS A 229 -17.21 -7.67 -8.10
C HIS A 229 -15.89 -8.46 -8.02
N PHE A 230 -15.44 -8.82 -6.80
CA PHE A 230 -14.25 -9.63 -6.59
C PHE A 230 -14.54 -11.08 -6.18
N GLU A 231 -15.75 -11.60 -6.40
CA GLU A 231 -16.10 -12.98 -6.02
C GLU A 231 -15.25 -14.04 -6.74
N HIS A 232 -14.80 -13.76 -7.97
CA HIS A 232 -13.94 -14.66 -8.74
C HIS A 232 -12.45 -14.57 -8.37
N HIS A 233 -12.11 -13.76 -7.36
CA HIS A 233 -10.75 -13.56 -6.89
C HIS A 233 -10.57 -14.12 -5.50
N TRP A 234 -9.41 -14.76 -5.25
CA TRP A 234 -9.02 -15.22 -3.91
C TRP A 234 -7.72 -14.60 -3.42
N LYS A 235 -6.92 -14.01 -4.32
CA LYS A 235 -5.66 -13.35 -4.02
C LYS A 235 -5.85 -11.85 -4.20
N PHE A 236 -5.64 -11.08 -3.14
CA PHE A 236 -5.84 -9.64 -3.08
C PHE A 236 -4.57 -8.97 -2.59
N PRO A 237 -3.58 -8.74 -3.46
CA PRO A 237 -2.37 -8.04 -3.04
C PRO A 237 -2.69 -6.60 -2.66
N VAL A 238 -2.08 -6.14 -1.57
CA VAL A 238 -2.22 -4.78 -1.05
C VAL A 238 -0.83 -4.19 -0.93
N LEU A 239 -0.60 -3.07 -1.60
CA LEU A 239 0.56 -2.21 -1.39
C LEU A 239 0.17 -1.11 -0.42
N VAL A 240 0.97 -0.83 0.60
CA VAL A 240 0.73 0.26 1.54
C VAL A 240 1.88 1.25 1.47
N LEU A 241 1.54 2.50 1.21
CA LEU A 241 2.43 3.65 1.35
C LEU A 241 2.15 4.26 2.72
N SER A 242 2.93 3.87 3.72
CA SER A 242 2.73 4.31 5.10
C SER A 242 3.58 5.55 5.37
N TYR A 243 2.93 6.67 5.68
CA TYR A 243 3.54 7.90 6.13
C TYR A 243 3.43 8.02 7.64
N ILE A 244 4.58 8.20 8.30
CA ILE A 244 4.73 8.13 9.75
C ILE A 244 5.08 9.55 10.23
N GLY A 245 4.15 10.17 10.93
CA GLY A 245 4.31 11.53 11.46
C GLY A 245 4.66 12.60 10.42
N LEU A 246 4.38 12.36 9.12
CA LEU A 246 4.71 13.22 7.97
C LEU A 246 6.21 13.47 7.71
N ARG A 247 7.11 12.87 8.50
CA ARG A 247 8.57 13.09 8.41
C ARG A 247 9.31 11.86 7.89
N SER A 248 8.66 10.71 7.96
CA SER A 248 9.20 9.44 7.52
C SER A 248 8.10 8.54 6.96
N GLY A 249 8.47 7.41 6.39
CA GLY A 249 7.51 6.45 5.90
C GLY A 249 8.15 5.14 5.50
N ARG A 250 7.33 4.13 5.20
CA ARG A 250 7.79 2.90 4.56
C ARG A 250 6.76 2.33 3.60
N ILE A 251 7.21 1.42 2.76
CA ILE A 251 6.39 0.72 1.78
C ILE A 251 6.20 -0.71 2.27
N LEU A 252 4.96 -1.18 2.28
CA LEU A 252 4.63 -2.55 2.63
C LEU A 252 3.91 -3.23 1.48
N GLN A 253 4.14 -4.53 1.31
CA GLN A 253 3.36 -5.38 0.42
C GLN A 253 2.76 -6.53 1.22
N ALA A 254 1.44 -6.67 1.19
CA ALA A 254 0.73 -7.75 1.86
C ALA A 254 -0.04 -8.61 0.87
N HIS A 255 -0.05 -9.91 1.10
CA HIS A 255 -0.89 -10.85 0.36
C HIS A 255 -1.13 -12.13 1.17
N HIS A 256 -2.24 -12.81 0.89
CA HIS A 256 -2.54 -14.09 1.52
C HIS A 256 -2.17 -15.25 0.58
N THR A 257 -1.39 -16.21 1.09
CA THR A 257 -0.89 -17.36 0.30
C THR A 257 -1.92 -18.50 0.16
N GLY A 258 -3.04 -18.39 0.87
CA GLY A 258 -4.00 -19.49 1.08
C GLY A 258 -3.75 -20.29 2.37
N ARG A 259 -2.63 -20.03 3.04
CA ARG A 259 -2.25 -20.67 4.31
C ARG A 259 -1.95 -19.66 5.43
N HIS A 260 -1.34 -18.54 5.07
CA HIS A 260 -0.97 -17.47 5.98
C HIS A 260 -0.94 -16.14 5.23
N LEU A 261 -1.12 -15.06 5.97
CA LEU A 261 -0.85 -13.71 5.51
C LEU A 261 0.66 -13.46 5.51
N VAL A 262 1.18 -12.95 4.40
CA VAL A 262 2.58 -12.49 4.30
C VAL A 262 2.55 -10.98 4.23
N VAL A 263 3.37 -10.32 5.05
CA VAL A 263 3.58 -8.87 5.05
C VAL A 263 5.08 -8.62 4.86
N GLU A 264 5.42 -7.95 3.77
CA GLU A 264 6.79 -7.57 3.47
C GLU A 264 6.95 -6.08 3.71
N CYS A 265 7.93 -5.69 4.52
CA CYS A 265 8.16 -4.30 4.91
C CYS A 265 9.52 -3.81 4.40
N SER A 266 9.55 -2.61 3.82
CA SER A 266 10.80 -1.88 3.63
C SER A 266 11.36 -1.38 4.96
N GLN A 267 12.58 -0.86 4.95
CA GLN A 267 13.04 0.04 6.01
C GLN A 267 12.19 1.31 6.08
N ILE A 268 12.26 2.01 7.21
CA ILE A 268 11.71 3.36 7.34
C ILE A 268 12.66 4.32 6.63
N PHE A 269 12.10 5.15 5.78
CA PHE A 269 12.77 6.22 5.08
C PHE A 269 12.46 7.54 5.74
N GLU A 270 13.44 8.44 5.81
CA GLU A 270 13.27 9.80 6.30
C GLU A 270 13.13 10.77 5.13
N PHE A 271 12.27 11.76 5.26
CA PHE A 271 11.95 12.72 4.20
C PHE A 271 12.54 14.12 4.43
N ASP A 272 12.93 14.45 5.66
CA ASP A 272 13.20 15.85 6.00
C ASP A 272 14.61 16.32 5.62
N HIS A 273 15.66 15.54 5.90
CA HIS A 273 17.05 16.05 5.81
C HIS A 273 18.13 14.99 5.51
N SER A 274 17.77 13.80 5.03
CA SER A 274 18.78 12.81 4.67
C SER A 274 19.28 13.00 3.24
N ALA A 275 20.54 12.65 2.98
CA ALA A 275 21.06 12.48 1.61
C ALA A 275 20.21 11.49 0.78
N THR A 276 19.41 10.65 1.45
CA THR A 276 18.54 9.63 0.88
C THR A 276 17.08 10.07 0.72
N ALA A 277 16.70 11.28 1.15
CA ALA A 277 15.31 11.74 1.13
C ALA A 277 14.74 11.75 -0.29
N ARG A 278 15.56 12.14 -1.27
CA ARG A 278 15.18 12.10 -2.69
C ARG A 278 14.91 10.68 -3.16
N ASP A 279 15.79 9.72 -2.85
CA ASP A 279 15.63 8.33 -3.28
C ASP A 279 14.44 7.64 -2.59
N ALA A 280 14.23 7.96 -1.31
CA ALA A 280 13.07 7.54 -0.56
C ALA A 280 11.78 8.00 -1.24
N LEU A 281 11.66 9.30 -1.53
CA LEU A 281 10.45 9.87 -2.10
C LEU A 281 10.25 9.44 -3.55
N ASN A 282 11.33 9.28 -4.32
CA ASN A 282 11.29 8.65 -5.64
C ASN A 282 10.68 7.24 -5.55
N SER A 283 11.06 6.45 -4.55
CA SER A 283 10.48 5.11 -4.35
C SER A 283 8.98 5.19 -4.08
N PHE A 284 8.53 6.14 -3.26
CA PHE A 284 7.10 6.35 -2.99
C PHE A 284 6.33 6.77 -4.25
N VAL A 285 6.87 7.68 -5.05
CA VAL A 285 6.26 8.13 -6.31
C VAL A 285 6.15 6.97 -7.30
N GLN A 286 7.23 6.20 -7.48
CA GLN A 286 7.27 5.04 -8.36
C GLN A 286 6.24 3.97 -7.96
N TYR A 287 6.06 3.75 -6.66
CA TYR A 287 5.08 2.82 -6.15
C TYR A 287 3.65 3.36 -6.16
N TYR A 288 3.45 4.67 -5.98
CA TYR A 288 2.13 5.28 -6.11
C TYR A 288 1.60 5.16 -7.55
N ALA A 289 2.48 5.32 -8.54
CA ALA A 289 2.17 5.19 -9.96
C ALA A 289 2.39 3.77 -10.53
N CYS A 290 2.60 2.76 -9.67
CA CYS A 290 2.87 1.40 -10.12
C CYS A 290 1.69 0.76 -10.84
N GLU A 291 1.97 -0.30 -11.59
CA GLU A 291 0.95 -1.12 -12.23
C GLU A 291 0.85 -2.50 -11.56
N PRO A 292 -0.37 -3.04 -11.43
CA PRO A 292 -0.56 -4.41 -10.98
C PRO A 292 -0.02 -5.44 -11.99
N VAL A 293 0.83 -6.35 -11.49
CA VAL A 293 1.39 -7.46 -12.28
C VAL A 293 0.31 -8.47 -12.64
N ASP A 294 0.22 -8.84 -13.92
CA ASP A 294 -0.84 -9.69 -14.43
C ASP A 294 -0.76 -11.16 -13.96
N LYS A 295 -1.94 -11.81 -13.93
CA LYS A 295 -2.14 -13.18 -13.42
C LYS A 295 -1.22 -14.23 -14.04
N ALA A 296 -0.78 -14.05 -15.29
CA ALA A 296 0.14 -14.94 -15.98
C ALA A 296 1.50 -15.07 -15.27
N TYR A 297 1.93 -14.04 -14.55
CA TYR A 297 3.17 -14.06 -13.76
C TYR A 297 3.00 -14.81 -12.43
N LEU A 298 1.80 -14.82 -11.87
CA LEU A 298 1.50 -15.37 -10.55
C LEU A 298 1.37 -16.91 -10.56
N SER A 299 1.02 -17.52 -11.69
CA SER A 299 1.00 -18.99 -11.83
C SER A 299 2.41 -19.59 -11.81
N ARG A 300 3.41 -18.86 -12.33
CA ARG A 300 4.81 -19.28 -12.35
C ARG A 300 5.45 -19.29 -10.95
N SER A 301 5.13 -18.30 -10.10
CA SER A 301 5.64 -18.25 -8.72
C SER A 301 5.02 -19.32 -7.82
N GLU A 302 3.76 -19.70 -8.06
CA GLU A 302 3.12 -20.81 -7.33
C GLU A 302 3.84 -22.13 -7.61
N HIS A 303 4.31 -22.33 -8.84
CA HIS A 303 5.09 -23.50 -9.21
C HIS A 303 6.49 -23.49 -8.58
N GLU A 304 7.11 -22.32 -8.33
CA GLU A 304 8.38 -22.22 -7.61
C GLU A 304 8.23 -22.49 -6.11
N GLU A 305 7.20 -21.94 -5.44
CA GLU A 305 6.93 -22.28 -4.03
C GLU A 305 6.60 -23.77 -3.87
N ASP A 306 5.90 -24.38 -4.82
CA ASP A 306 5.67 -25.82 -4.85
C ASP A 306 6.92 -26.64 -5.26
N SER A 307 7.82 -26.07 -6.06
CA SER A 307 9.12 -26.67 -6.41
C SER A 307 10.06 -26.76 -5.20
N TRP A 308 10.13 -25.71 -4.37
CA TRP A 308 10.84 -25.77 -3.09
C TRP A 308 10.30 -26.89 -2.16
N ARG A 309 9.01 -27.27 -2.28
CA ARG A 309 8.46 -28.43 -1.57
C ARG A 309 8.99 -29.77 -2.09
N ARG A 310 9.32 -29.88 -3.38
CA ARG A 310 9.86 -31.11 -3.97
C ARG A 310 11.28 -31.37 -3.52
N PHE A 311 12.09 -30.31 -3.38
CA PHE A 311 13.48 -30.43 -2.92
C PHE A 311 13.60 -30.56 -1.39
N GLY A 312 12.68 -30.00 -0.60
CA GLY A 312 12.68 -30.12 0.87
C GLY A 312 12.28 -31.51 1.43
N LYS A 313 11.89 -32.47 0.56
CA LYS A 313 11.51 -33.83 1.00
C LYS A 313 12.67 -34.83 1.09
N TRP A 314 13.90 -34.45 0.75
CA TRP A 314 15.08 -35.33 0.85
C TRP A 314 15.70 -35.40 2.26
N GLY A 315 15.21 -34.62 3.23
CA GLY A 315 15.76 -34.59 4.60
C GLY A 315 15.11 -35.52 5.62
N VAL A 316 14.06 -36.28 5.27
CA VAL A 316 13.34 -37.15 6.22
C VAL A 316 13.38 -38.60 5.75
N LEU A 317 14.58 -39.11 5.50
CA LEU A 317 14.83 -40.54 5.34
C LEU A 317 15.88 -40.97 6.37
N GLY A 318 15.48 -41.03 7.63
CA GLY A 318 16.43 -41.36 8.69
C GLY A 318 15.85 -41.45 10.09
N LYS A 319 15.00 -42.47 10.32
CA LYS A 319 14.82 -43.26 11.56
C LYS A 319 13.37 -43.69 11.74
N ARG A 320 13.03 -44.76 11.03
CA ARG A 320 11.90 -45.64 11.35
C ARG A 320 12.37 -46.58 12.45
N ARG A 321 12.06 -46.29 13.72
CA ARG A 321 12.11 -47.28 14.81
C ARG A 321 10.74 -47.36 15.46
N ARG A 322 10.03 -48.40 15.00
CA ARG A 322 9.03 -49.25 15.63
C ARG A 322 8.96 -49.13 17.17
N SER A 323 7.79 -48.77 17.69
CA SER A 323 7.18 -49.44 18.83
C SER A 323 5.66 -49.29 18.73
N GLU A 324 5.02 -50.39 18.39
CA GLU A 324 3.60 -50.64 18.63
C GLU A 324 3.40 -50.78 20.15
N ASN A 325 2.39 -50.11 20.70
CA ASN A 325 1.35 -50.75 21.51
C ASN A 325 0.30 -49.72 21.93
N GLU A 326 -0.96 -50.12 21.76
CA GLU A 326 -2.10 -50.01 22.70
C GLU A 326 -2.23 -48.68 23.48
N ASP A 327 -3.35 -47.96 23.44
CA ASP A 327 -4.59 -48.50 23.98
C ASP A 327 -5.81 -47.64 23.59
N SER A 328 -6.95 -48.29 23.70
CA SER A 328 -8.29 -47.94 23.29
C SER A 328 -8.97 -46.90 24.21
N SER A 329 -10.07 -46.34 23.70
CA SER A 329 -11.13 -45.61 24.41
C SER A 329 -10.95 -44.09 24.66
N ARG A 330 -11.73 -43.29 23.92
CA ARG A 330 -12.82 -42.52 24.55
C ARG A 330 -13.80 -41.95 23.53
N TYR A 331 -15.06 -42.32 23.74
CA TYR A 331 -16.27 -41.82 23.12
C TYR A 331 -16.52 -40.33 23.44
N GLU A 332 -17.32 -39.71 22.57
CA GLU A 332 -18.22 -38.57 22.81
C GLU A 332 -17.63 -37.21 23.24
N ASN A 333 -17.59 -36.25 22.30
CA ASN A 333 -18.31 -34.97 22.47
C ASN A 333 -18.33 -34.13 21.18
N LYS A 334 -19.31 -34.34 20.31
CA LYS A 334 -19.55 -33.46 19.14
C LYS A 334 -21.04 -33.24 18.93
N SER A 335 -21.71 -32.50 19.82
CA SER A 335 -23.09 -32.01 19.58
C SER A 335 -23.54 -30.82 20.45
N ARG A 336 -22.65 -29.88 20.80
CA ARG A 336 -23.04 -28.72 21.64
C ARG A 336 -22.54 -27.34 21.19
N LEU A 337 -22.42 -27.11 19.89
CA LEU A 337 -22.00 -25.80 19.35
C LEU A 337 -22.89 -25.24 18.21
N ARG A 338 -24.14 -25.71 18.09
CA ARG A 338 -25.08 -25.24 17.04
C ARG A 338 -26.40 -24.63 17.53
N SER A 339 -26.63 -24.47 18.84
CA SER A 339 -27.94 -24.02 19.37
C SER A 339 -27.99 -22.62 20.00
N TRP A 340 -26.95 -21.80 19.92
CA TRP A 340 -26.94 -20.49 20.61
C TRP A 340 -27.36 -19.29 19.74
N TRP A 341 -27.44 -19.44 18.41
CA TRP A 341 -27.56 -18.29 17.49
C TRP A 341 -28.96 -17.92 16.98
N TYR A 342 -30.05 -18.55 17.46
CA TYR A 342 -31.41 -18.26 16.96
C TYR A 342 -32.46 -17.85 18.00
N ARG A 343 -32.06 -17.43 19.21
CA ARG A 343 -33.03 -17.13 20.29
C ARG A 343 -32.92 -15.74 20.95
N LYS A 344 -32.55 -14.70 20.18
CA LYS A 344 -32.55 -13.32 20.70
C LYS A 344 -33.03 -12.25 19.71
N LEU A 345 -34.21 -12.49 19.10
CA LEU A 345 -34.97 -11.47 18.34
C LEU A 345 -36.49 -11.63 18.48
N ARG A 346 -36.98 -11.89 19.71
CA ARG A 346 -38.37 -11.58 20.08
C ARG A 346 -38.38 -11.09 21.53
N HIS A 347 -39.15 -10.02 21.75
CA HIS A 347 -39.36 -9.26 23.00
C HIS A 347 -38.42 -8.08 23.22
N VAL A 348 -38.72 -6.97 22.54
CA VAL A 348 -39.12 -5.73 23.23
C VAL A 348 -40.30 -5.16 22.42
N LYS A 349 -41.48 -5.12 23.07
CA LYS A 349 -42.54 -4.15 22.81
C LYS A 349 -42.38 -3.07 23.85
#